data_AF-A0A2D9T655-F1
#
_entry.id   AF-A0A2D9T655-F1
#
_cell.length_a   1.000
_cell.length_b   1.000
_cell.length_c   1.000
_cell.angle_alpha   90.00
_cell.angle_beta   90.00
_cell.angle_gamma   90.00
#
_symmetry.space_group_name_H-M   'P 1'
#
loop_
_entity.id
_entity.type
_entity.pdbx_description
1 polymer ?
#
loop_
_entity_poly.entity_id
_entity_poly.type
_entity_poly.pdbx_seq_one_letter_code
_entity_poly.pdbx_strand_id
1 'polypeptide(L)'
;MSRSFDIDPKTTEGSPRPEPDIRRVLLVVRAACCLPLAFLVAGDVRTADAALSLALVCGGFAAASLAYATFRETVLVRRTVARLRDPKRRAVTVEQLRQRVSLAAASGDIGRLEDTLREVLEPLLVVGLWDEVAEFAEHASPHHRALFARWLAGVHALAELHRGDTERARSLLEGAEVTGEWLGAIDALRLALTGDGEAALERLGDEPRKLSFAIKHQRQLARAHALAGVGRRDEAREVLRAMERQGLVEAALAPEGPATPLAAQLVGPNGGPFRAPG
;
A
#
# COMPACT_ATOMS: atom_id res chain seq x y z
N MET A 1 -25.25 43.14 22.82
CA MET A 1 -26.33 42.16 22.49
C MET A 1 -25.74 41.13 21.54
N SER A 2 -25.12 40.08 22.09
CA SER A 2 -24.53 38.98 21.32
C SER A 2 -25.49 37.80 21.35
N ARG A 3 -25.94 37.33 20.19
CA ARG A 3 -26.69 36.08 20.07
C ARG A 3 -25.68 34.94 19.94
N SER A 4 -25.57 34.10 20.95
CA SER A 4 -24.90 32.80 20.84
C SER A 4 -25.78 31.90 19.97
N PHE A 5 -25.18 31.28 18.97
CA PHE A 5 -25.77 30.14 18.28
C PHE A 5 -25.30 28.89 19.02
N ASP A 6 -26.18 28.34 19.87
CA ASP A 6 -26.09 26.96 20.33
C ASP A 6 -26.39 26.05 19.14
N ILE A 7 -25.37 25.36 18.65
CA ILE A 7 -25.53 24.24 17.71
C ILE A 7 -25.35 22.96 18.51
N ASP A 8 -26.49 22.29 18.71
CA ASP A 8 -26.64 20.97 19.31
C ASP A 8 -25.85 19.91 18.49
N PRO A 9 -24.81 19.27 19.04
CA PRO A 9 -24.02 18.28 18.30
C PRO A 9 -24.73 16.93 18.34
N LYS A 10 -25.82 16.79 17.59
CA LYS A 10 -26.37 15.47 17.27
C LYS A 10 -25.47 14.78 16.26
N THR A 11 -24.55 13.96 16.78
CA THR A 11 -24.18 12.64 16.27
C THR A 11 -24.64 12.32 14.85
N THR A 12 -23.92 12.84 13.85
CA THR A 12 -23.81 12.16 12.57
C THR A 12 -22.76 11.06 12.72
N GLU A 13 -23.19 9.90 13.21
CA GLU A 13 -22.49 8.64 12.97
C GLU A 13 -22.46 8.43 11.45
N GLY A 14 -21.42 8.97 10.82
CA GLY A 14 -21.07 8.68 9.44
C GLY A 14 -20.63 7.24 9.38
N SER A 15 -21.58 6.34 9.14
CA SER A 15 -21.31 4.94 8.81
C SER A 15 -20.16 4.89 7.80
N PRO A 16 -19.07 4.15 8.09
CA PRO A 16 -17.90 4.15 7.23
C PRO A 16 -18.31 3.65 5.85
N ARG A 17 -18.19 4.52 4.83
CA ARG A 17 -18.29 4.08 3.43
C ARG A 17 -17.18 3.04 3.22
N PRO A 18 -17.52 1.78 2.92
CA PRO A 18 -16.52 0.74 2.78
C PRO A 18 -15.62 1.08 1.59
N GLU A 19 -14.30 1.09 1.81
CA GLU A 19 -13.35 1.14 0.72
C GLU A 19 -13.61 -0.05 -0.22
N PRO A 20 -13.75 0.18 -1.53
CA PRO A 20 -13.95 -0.87 -2.49
C PRO A 20 -12.66 -1.69 -2.61
N ASP A 21 -12.50 -2.71 -1.77
CA ASP A 21 -11.58 -3.81 -2.03
C ASP A 21 -11.89 -4.34 -3.43
N ILE A 22 -10.94 -4.29 -4.38
CA ILE A 22 -11.16 -4.74 -5.77
C ILE A 22 -11.75 -6.16 -5.80
N ARG A 23 -11.47 -6.99 -4.79
CA ARG A 23 -12.11 -8.30 -4.64
C ARG A 23 -13.52 -8.23 -4.09
N ARG A 24 -13.86 -7.31 -3.17
CA ARG A 24 -15.26 -7.02 -2.81
C ARG A 24 -16.01 -6.37 -3.96
N VAL A 25 -15.38 -5.51 -4.76
CA VAL A 25 -15.95 -5.01 -6.02
C VAL A 25 -16.20 -6.19 -6.93
N LEU A 26 -15.21 -7.05 -7.21
CA LEU A 26 -15.42 -8.25 -8.04
C LEU A 26 -16.44 -9.21 -7.45
N LEU A 27 -16.53 -9.35 -6.13
CA LEU A 27 -17.52 -10.20 -5.45
C LEU A 27 -18.91 -9.58 -5.45
N VAL A 28 -19.02 -8.26 -5.33
CA VAL A 28 -20.27 -7.48 -5.47
C VAL A 28 -20.70 -7.42 -6.92
N VAL A 29 -19.78 -7.29 -7.87
CA VAL A 29 -20.00 -7.42 -9.32
C VAL A 29 -20.51 -8.83 -9.60
N ARG A 30 -19.82 -9.87 -9.10
CA ARG A 30 -20.20 -11.26 -9.33
C ARG A 30 -21.53 -11.59 -8.65
N ALA A 31 -21.75 -11.13 -7.42
CA ALA A 31 -23.03 -11.27 -6.72
C ALA A 31 -24.14 -10.49 -7.43
N ALA A 32 -23.90 -9.25 -7.85
CA ALA A 32 -24.89 -8.41 -8.53
C ALA A 32 -25.15 -8.82 -9.98
N CYS A 33 -24.24 -9.57 -10.61
CA CYS A 33 -24.49 -10.24 -11.88
C CYS A 33 -25.21 -11.59 -11.67
N CYS A 34 -24.88 -12.35 -10.62
CA CYS A 34 -25.43 -13.69 -10.39
C CYS A 34 -26.79 -13.70 -9.66
N LEU A 35 -27.08 -12.75 -8.77
CA LEU A 35 -28.36 -12.65 -8.04
C LEU A 35 -29.54 -12.38 -8.98
N PRO A 36 -29.47 -11.43 -9.92
CA PRO A 36 -30.54 -11.22 -10.89
C PRO A 36 -30.71 -12.41 -11.83
N LEU A 37 -29.61 -13.09 -12.18
CA LEU A 37 -29.64 -14.32 -12.98
C LEU A 37 -30.32 -15.48 -12.22
N ALA A 38 -30.05 -15.63 -10.91
CA ALA A 38 -30.75 -16.59 -10.07
C ALA A 38 -32.24 -16.22 -9.89
N PHE A 39 -32.57 -14.93 -9.81
CA PHE A 39 -33.95 -14.44 -9.78
C PHE A 39 -34.69 -14.62 -11.11
N LEU A 40 -34.00 -14.48 -12.25
CA LEU A 40 -34.53 -14.77 -13.59
C LEU A 40 -34.81 -16.26 -13.80
N VAL A 41 -34.02 -17.14 -13.18
CA VAL A 41 -34.19 -18.60 -13.25
C VAL A 41 -35.29 -19.09 -12.29
N ALA A 42 -35.56 -18.39 -11.19
CA ALA A 42 -36.51 -18.78 -10.16
C ALA A 42 -37.82 -17.96 -10.11
N GLY A 43 -37.91 -16.85 -10.86
CA GLY A 43 -38.98 -15.86 -10.77
C GLY A 43 -40.02 -15.93 -11.89
N ASP A 44 -41.23 -15.44 -11.61
CA ASP A 44 -42.35 -15.35 -12.55
C ASP A 44 -42.15 -14.20 -13.55
N VAL A 45 -42.73 -14.30 -14.76
CA VAL A 45 -42.48 -13.42 -15.92
C VAL A 45 -42.65 -11.92 -15.59
N ARG A 46 -43.50 -11.59 -14.62
CA ARG A 46 -43.78 -10.22 -14.17
C ARG A 46 -42.61 -9.55 -13.42
N THR A 47 -41.63 -10.30 -12.94
CA THR A 47 -40.46 -9.78 -12.21
C THR A 47 -39.18 -9.72 -13.04
N ALA A 48 -39.23 -10.28 -14.27
CA ALA A 48 -38.08 -10.40 -15.15
C ALA A 48 -37.54 -9.04 -15.62
N ASP A 49 -38.41 -8.08 -15.95
CA ASP A 49 -37.99 -6.76 -16.45
C ASP A 49 -37.27 -5.91 -15.39
N ALA A 50 -37.74 -5.96 -14.14
CA ALA A 50 -37.09 -5.28 -13.01
C ALA A 50 -35.74 -5.93 -12.67
N ALA A 51 -35.67 -7.28 -12.71
CA ALA A 51 -34.42 -8.02 -12.50
C ALA A 51 -33.40 -7.75 -13.62
N LEU A 52 -33.83 -7.71 -14.89
CA LEU A 52 -32.98 -7.37 -16.04
C LEU A 52 -32.46 -5.93 -15.97
N SER A 53 -33.32 -4.98 -15.59
CA SER A 53 -32.93 -3.57 -15.43
C SER A 53 -31.91 -3.40 -14.32
N LEU A 54 -32.10 -4.07 -13.18
CA LEU A 54 -31.14 -4.06 -12.08
C LEU A 54 -29.83 -4.73 -12.47
N ALA A 55 -29.88 -5.87 -13.19
CA ALA A 55 -28.69 -6.55 -13.71
C ALA A 55 -27.89 -5.68 -14.67
N LEU A 56 -28.56 -4.91 -15.55
CA LEU A 56 -27.93 -3.98 -16.48
C LEU A 56 -27.28 -2.80 -15.76
N VAL A 57 -27.96 -2.22 -14.76
CA VAL A 57 -27.41 -1.10 -13.97
C VAL A 57 -26.23 -1.58 -13.12
N CYS A 58 -26.36 -2.70 -12.41
CA CYS A 58 -25.29 -3.26 -11.60
C CYS A 58 -24.12 -3.75 -12.45
N GLY A 59 -24.39 -4.42 -13.58
CA GLY A 59 -23.39 -4.86 -14.55
C GLY A 59 -22.67 -3.68 -15.22
N GLY A 60 -23.40 -2.61 -15.54
CA GLY A 60 -22.83 -1.37 -16.07
C GLY A 60 -21.91 -0.68 -15.06
N PHE A 61 -22.34 -0.55 -13.79
CA PHE A 61 -21.52 0.05 -12.72
C PHE A 61 -20.26 -0.79 -12.43
N ALA A 62 -20.42 -2.11 -12.40
CA ALA A 62 -19.35 -3.08 -12.28
C ALA A 62 -18.30 -2.93 -13.40
N ALA A 63 -18.76 -2.91 -14.65
CA ALA A 63 -17.90 -2.74 -15.82
C ALA A 63 -17.19 -1.38 -15.82
N ALA A 64 -17.89 -0.30 -15.48
CA ALA A 64 -17.31 1.03 -15.37
C ALA A 64 -16.26 1.11 -14.24
N SER A 65 -16.51 0.49 -13.08
CA SER A 65 -15.57 0.43 -11.97
C SER A 65 -14.32 -0.35 -12.32
N LEU A 66 -14.47 -1.50 -13.00
CA LEU A 66 -13.33 -2.30 -13.47
C LEU A 66 -12.56 -1.57 -14.57
N ALA A 67 -13.24 -0.93 -15.50
CA ALA A 67 -12.62 -0.12 -16.56
C ALA A 67 -11.85 1.06 -15.96
N TYR A 68 -12.42 1.73 -14.96
CA TYR A 68 -11.75 2.82 -14.23
C TYR A 68 -10.52 2.33 -13.46
N ALA A 69 -10.63 1.20 -12.74
CA ALA A 69 -9.51 0.60 -12.02
C ALA A 69 -8.38 0.21 -13.00
N THR A 70 -8.74 -0.45 -14.11
CA THR A 70 -7.80 -0.85 -15.16
C THR A 70 -7.15 0.37 -15.82
N PHE A 71 -7.93 1.42 -16.11
CA PHE A 71 -7.43 2.67 -16.68
C PHE A 71 -6.49 3.39 -15.70
N ARG A 72 -6.85 3.48 -14.43
CA ARG A 72 -6.00 4.09 -13.39
C ARG A 72 -4.67 3.37 -13.27
N GLU A 73 -4.71 2.05 -13.08
CA GLU A 73 -3.51 1.22 -12.91
C GLU A 73 -2.64 1.21 -14.17
N THR A 74 -3.26 1.01 -15.34
CA THR A 74 -2.52 0.78 -16.60
C THR A 74 -2.07 2.09 -17.25
N VAL A 75 -2.82 3.18 -17.12
CA VAL A 75 -2.54 4.42 -17.85
C VAL A 75 -1.95 5.48 -16.94
N LEU A 76 -2.57 5.77 -15.79
CA LEU A 76 -2.13 6.88 -14.95
C LEU A 76 -0.88 6.53 -14.13
N VAL A 77 -0.90 5.38 -13.44
CA VAL A 77 0.25 4.95 -12.64
C VAL A 77 1.44 4.64 -13.55
N ARG A 78 1.29 3.81 -14.59
CA ARG A 78 2.40 3.48 -15.51
C ARG A 78 2.99 4.70 -16.21
N ARG A 79 2.18 5.66 -16.65
CA ARG A 79 2.68 6.88 -17.29
C ARG A 79 3.46 7.76 -16.30
N THR A 80 2.99 7.85 -15.06
CA THR A 80 3.68 8.59 -14.01
C THR A 80 4.98 7.90 -13.64
N VAL A 81 4.97 6.59 -13.43
CA VAL A 81 6.17 5.75 -13.20
C VAL A 81 7.18 5.93 -14.33
N ALA A 82 6.76 5.86 -15.59
CA ALA A 82 7.67 6.05 -16.74
C ALA A 82 8.33 7.44 -16.74
N ARG A 83 7.60 8.49 -16.37
CA ARG A 83 8.14 9.86 -16.26
C ARG A 83 9.07 10.03 -15.07
N LEU A 84 8.75 9.40 -13.94
CA LEU A 84 9.59 9.42 -12.74
C LEU A 84 10.90 8.64 -12.93
N ARG A 85 10.87 7.56 -13.73
CA ARG A 85 12.07 6.81 -14.12
C ARG A 85 12.99 7.60 -15.05
N ASP A 86 12.45 8.49 -15.90
CA ASP A 86 13.24 9.37 -16.78
C ASP A 86 13.91 10.50 -15.97
N PRO A 87 15.24 10.53 -15.82
CA PRO A 87 15.95 11.54 -15.01
C PRO A 87 15.68 12.97 -15.48
N LYS A 88 15.45 13.19 -16.78
CA LYS A 88 15.20 14.53 -17.34
C LYS A 88 13.81 15.06 -16.99
N ARG A 89 12.86 14.17 -16.69
CA ARG A 89 11.46 14.51 -16.40
C ARG A 89 11.10 14.32 -14.93
N ARG A 90 11.93 13.63 -14.16
CA ARG A 90 11.68 13.29 -12.76
C ARG A 90 11.36 14.53 -11.93
N ALA A 91 12.25 15.52 -11.91
CA ALA A 91 12.08 16.73 -11.08
C ALA A 91 10.77 17.47 -11.40
N VAL A 92 10.45 17.65 -12.69
CA VAL A 92 9.20 18.28 -13.13
C VAL A 92 7.98 17.46 -12.71
N THR A 93 8.08 16.13 -12.79
CA THR A 93 6.97 15.23 -12.42
C THR A 93 6.74 15.25 -10.92
N VAL A 94 7.80 15.20 -10.10
CA VAL A 94 7.70 15.33 -8.64
C VAL A 94 7.06 16.66 -8.25
N GLU A 95 7.47 17.76 -8.89
CA GLU A 95 6.89 19.08 -8.62
C GLU A 95 5.40 19.15 -8.98
N GLN A 96 4.98 18.53 -10.08
CA GLN A 96 3.56 18.40 -10.42
C GLN A 96 2.78 17.60 -9.37
N LEU A 97 3.38 16.55 -8.80
CA LEU A 97 2.76 15.78 -7.71
C LEU A 97 2.63 16.63 -6.43
N ARG A 98 3.66 17.43 -6.09
CA ARG A 98 3.61 18.38 -4.95
C ARG A 98 2.45 19.35 -5.09
N GLN A 99 2.37 20.01 -6.24
CA GLN A 99 1.29 20.98 -6.53
C GLN A 99 -0.10 20.34 -6.38
N ARG A 100 -0.29 19.09 -6.82
CA ARG A 100 -1.56 18.38 -6.65
C ARG A 100 -1.92 18.18 -5.17
N VAL A 101 -0.96 17.73 -4.35
CA VAL A 101 -1.16 17.54 -2.91
C VAL A 101 -1.44 18.89 -2.24
N SER A 102 -0.68 19.94 -2.55
CA SER A 102 -0.90 21.28 -2.01
C SER A 102 -2.29 21.83 -2.35
N LEU A 103 -2.77 21.63 -3.58
CA LEU A 103 -4.12 22.04 -3.98
C LEU A 103 -5.21 21.24 -3.26
N ALA A 104 -5.00 19.95 -3.03
CA ALA A 104 -5.94 19.12 -2.26
C ALA A 104 -5.96 19.50 -0.77
N ALA A 105 -4.79 19.80 -0.19
CA ALA A 105 -4.69 20.30 1.18
C ALA A 105 -5.38 21.67 1.33
N ALA A 106 -5.15 22.59 0.37
CA ALA A 106 -5.75 23.92 0.37
C ALA A 106 -7.28 23.92 0.23
N SER A 107 -7.89 22.85 -0.31
CA SER A 107 -9.35 22.77 -0.40
C SER A 107 -10.02 22.45 0.95
N GLY A 108 -9.27 22.04 1.98
CA GLY A 108 -9.80 21.68 3.29
C GLY A 108 -10.61 20.38 3.31
N ASP A 109 -10.68 19.67 2.18
CA ASP A 109 -11.39 18.39 2.04
C ASP A 109 -10.42 17.26 2.34
N ILE A 110 -10.52 16.70 3.56
CA ILE A 110 -9.66 15.61 4.01
C ILE A 110 -9.80 14.37 3.12
N GLY A 111 -11.00 14.04 2.65
CA GLY A 111 -11.20 12.88 1.77
C GLY A 111 -10.45 13.03 0.45
N ARG A 112 -10.53 14.23 -0.14
CA ARG A 112 -9.78 14.56 -1.35
C ARG A 112 -8.27 14.53 -1.14
N LEU A 113 -7.79 15.01 0.01
CA LEU A 113 -6.37 14.95 0.35
C LEU A 113 -5.89 13.50 0.48
N GLU A 114 -6.63 12.65 1.19
CA GLU A 114 -6.32 11.23 1.35
C GLU A 114 -6.24 10.50 0.00
N ASP A 115 -7.23 10.71 -0.87
CA ASP A 115 -7.26 10.11 -2.20
C ASP A 115 -6.08 10.60 -3.06
N THR A 116 -5.77 11.89 -2.99
CA THR A 116 -4.62 12.47 -3.70
C THR A 116 -3.30 11.91 -3.21
N LEU A 117 -3.12 11.76 -1.89
CA LEU A 117 -1.94 11.14 -1.30
C LEU A 117 -1.78 9.68 -1.73
N ARG A 118 -2.86 8.88 -1.77
CA ARG A 118 -2.80 7.50 -2.31
C ARG A 118 -2.31 7.48 -3.75
N GLU A 119 -2.84 8.35 -4.59
CA GLU A 119 -2.47 8.42 -6.01
C GLU A 119 -1.03 8.89 -6.25
N VAL A 120 -0.50 9.74 -5.37
CA VAL A 120 0.86 10.29 -5.47
C VAL A 120 1.89 9.31 -4.92
N LEU A 121 1.62 8.70 -3.77
CA LEU A 121 2.55 7.79 -3.09
C LEU A 121 2.75 6.48 -3.86
N GLU A 122 1.70 5.94 -4.48
CA GLU A 122 1.76 4.68 -5.23
C GLU A 122 2.87 4.63 -6.31
N PRO A 123 2.95 5.56 -7.27
CA PRO A 123 4.02 5.56 -8.26
C PRO A 123 5.41 5.87 -7.67
N LEU A 124 5.50 6.67 -6.60
CA LEU A 124 6.77 6.97 -5.93
C LEU A 124 7.34 5.73 -5.23
N LEU A 125 6.49 4.95 -4.55
CA LEU A 125 6.84 3.67 -3.94
C LEU A 125 7.32 2.66 -5.00
N VAL A 126 6.68 2.63 -6.17
CA VAL A 126 7.08 1.73 -7.28
C VAL A 126 8.44 2.09 -7.87
N VAL A 127 8.78 3.38 -7.94
CA VAL A 127 10.08 3.83 -8.46
C VAL A 127 11.17 3.78 -7.39
N GLY A 128 10.79 3.77 -6.10
CA GLY A 128 11.73 3.80 -4.99
C GLY A 128 12.29 5.20 -4.70
N LEU A 129 11.48 6.24 -4.90
CA LEU A 129 11.85 7.63 -4.58
C LEU A 129 11.54 7.90 -3.10
N TRP A 130 12.33 7.30 -2.21
CA TRP A 130 12.03 7.21 -0.78
C TRP A 130 12.07 8.56 -0.04
N ASP A 131 12.91 9.49 -0.47
CA ASP A 131 12.93 10.85 0.07
C ASP A 131 11.61 11.58 -0.21
N GLU A 132 11.12 11.51 -1.44
CA GLU A 132 9.82 12.07 -1.80
C GLU A 132 8.67 11.33 -1.10
N VAL A 133 8.73 10.00 -0.97
CA VAL A 133 7.71 9.24 -0.22
C VAL A 133 7.64 9.74 1.23
N ALA A 134 8.78 9.95 1.89
CA ALA A 134 8.83 10.50 3.24
C ALA A 134 8.25 11.92 3.30
N GLU A 135 8.66 12.81 2.38
CA GLU A 135 8.13 14.18 2.26
C GLU A 135 6.59 14.20 2.14
N PHE A 136 6.01 13.37 1.26
CA PHE A 136 4.57 13.29 1.12
C PHE A 136 3.90 12.66 2.33
N ALA A 137 4.53 11.68 2.97
CA ALA A 137 3.97 11.02 4.15
C ALA A 137 4.03 11.88 5.43
N GLU A 138 4.86 12.92 5.46
CA GLU A 138 4.87 13.95 6.51
C GLU A 138 3.59 14.80 6.52
N HIS A 139 2.79 14.80 5.45
CA HIS A 139 1.50 15.50 5.39
C HIS A 139 0.39 14.84 6.22
N ALA A 140 0.76 13.98 7.18
CA ALA A 140 -0.17 13.34 8.09
C ALA A 140 -0.93 14.37 8.94
N SER A 141 -2.25 14.43 8.75
CA SER A 141 -3.18 15.22 9.56
C SER A 141 -3.82 14.37 10.67
N PRO A 142 -4.03 14.92 11.89
CA PRO A 142 -4.79 14.25 12.93
C PRO A 142 -6.27 14.03 12.55
N HIS A 143 -6.74 14.68 11.49
CA HIS A 143 -8.11 14.56 10.99
C HIS A 143 -8.30 13.43 9.98
N HIS A 144 -7.24 12.71 9.63
CA HIS A 144 -7.36 11.56 8.73
C HIS A 144 -8.22 10.45 9.34
N ARG A 145 -8.87 9.69 8.46
CA ARG A 145 -9.54 8.45 8.87
C ARG A 145 -8.51 7.48 9.45
N ALA A 146 -8.86 6.81 10.55
CA ALA A 146 -7.93 5.95 11.28
C ALA A 146 -7.20 4.91 10.41
N LEU A 147 -7.92 4.26 9.47
CA LEU A 147 -7.31 3.30 8.54
C LEU A 147 -6.31 3.95 7.58
N PHE A 148 -6.61 5.15 7.09
CA PHE A 148 -5.71 5.90 6.23
C PHE A 148 -4.48 6.38 7.00
N ALA A 149 -4.66 6.94 8.20
CA ALA A 149 -3.57 7.37 9.07
C ALA A 149 -2.60 6.23 9.36
N ARG A 150 -3.12 5.04 9.68
CA ARG A 150 -2.32 3.83 9.88
C ARG A 150 -1.58 3.39 8.62
N TRP A 151 -2.25 3.39 7.48
CA TRP A 151 -1.61 3.07 6.21
C TRP A 151 -0.47 4.05 5.90
N LEU A 152 -0.71 5.35 6.07
CA LEU A 152 0.27 6.43 5.84
C LEU A 152 1.46 6.32 6.80
N ALA A 153 1.22 6.02 8.08
CA ALA A 153 2.29 5.77 9.05
C ALA A 153 3.18 4.60 8.63
N GLY A 154 2.59 3.51 8.10
CA GLY A 154 3.34 2.40 7.54
C GLY A 154 4.14 2.78 6.29
N VAL A 155 3.57 3.60 5.40
CA VAL A 155 4.29 4.12 4.22
C VAL A 155 5.47 5.01 4.64
N HIS A 156 5.28 5.89 5.63
CA HIS A 156 6.32 6.75 6.17
C HIS A 156 7.42 5.89 6.82
N ALA A 157 7.06 4.96 7.70
CA ALA A 157 8.02 4.07 8.35
C ALA A 157 8.82 3.28 7.31
N LEU A 158 8.18 2.76 6.27
CA LEU A 158 8.87 2.09 5.17
C LEU A 158 9.87 3.01 4.47
N ALA A 159 9.50 4.26 4.17
CA ALA A 159 10.41 5.23 3.58
C ALA A 159 11.63 5.50 4.48
N GLU A 160 11.42 5.65 5.78
CA GLU A 160 12.53 5.84 6.74
C GLU A 160 13.46 4.63 6.83
N LEU A 161 12.93 3.40 6.78
CA LEU A 161 13.76 2.19 6.70
C LEU A 161 14.63 2.17 5.45
N HIS A 162 14.09 2.60 4.30
CA HIS A 162 14.85 2.70 3.05
C HIS A 162 15.88 3.83 3.09
N ARG A 163 15.66 4.89 3.87
CA ARG A 163 16.61 5.98 4.12
C ARG A 163 17.62 5.65 5.23
N GLY A 164 17.48 4.49 5.88
CA GLY A 164 18.38 4.01 6.93
C GLY A 164 18.06 4.50 8.34
N ASP A 165 16.91 5.14 8.57
CA ASP A 165 16.48 5.64 9.88
C ASP A 165 15.48 4.67 10.55
N THR A 166 16.03 3.62 11.16
CA THR A 166 15.23 2.59 11.86
C THR A 166 14.54 3.11 13.11
N GLU A 167 15.09 4.15 13.73
CA GLU A 167 14.57 4.77 14.96
C GLU A 167 13.33 5.63 14.67
N ARG A 168 13.39 6.45 13.63
CA ARG A 168 12.22 7.20 13.17
C ARG A 168 11.12 6.26 12.70
N ALA A 169 11.47 5.18 11.97
CA ALA A 169 10.51 4.15 11.59
C ALA A 169 9.81 3.51 12.82
N ARG A 170 10.55 3.22 13.89
CA ARG A 170 9.98 2.72 15.16
C ARG A 170 8.95 3.69 15.73
N SER A 171 9.31 4.97 15.87
CA SER A 171 8.42 5.99 16.47
C SER A 171 7.10 6.14 15.72
N LEU A 172 7.13 6.06 14.38
CA LEU A 172 5.96 6.13 13.52
C LEU A 172 5.04 4.91 13.67
N LEU A 173 5.63 3.71 13.84
CA LEU A 173 4.88 2.47 14.02
C LEU A 173 4.24 2.38 15.41
N GLU A 174 4.93 2.82 16.46
CA GLU A 174 4.39 2.88 17.82
C GLU A 174 3.15 3.79 17.90
N GLY A 175 3.19 4.94 17.22
CA GLY A 175 2.06 5.87 17.15
C GLY A 175 0.85 5.35 16.37
N ALA A 176 1.00 4.30 15.56
CA ALA A 176 -0.04 3.77 14.69
C ALA A 176 -0.71 2.48 15.20
N GLU A 177 -0.29 1.96 16.37
CA GLU A 177 -0.61 0.62 16.89
C GLU A 177 -0.35 -0.47 15.84
N VAL A 178 0.75 -1.22 15.99
CA VAL A 178 1.18 -2.28 15.06
C VAL A 178 0.22 -3.47 15.09
N THR A 179 -0.93 -3.30 14.45
CA THR A 179 -1.95 -4.32 14.25
C THR A 179 -2.13 -4.54 12.75
N GLY A 180 -2.42 -5.78 12.35
CA GLY A 180 -2.64 -6.13 10.95
C GLY A 180 -1.36 -6.38 10.13
N GLU A 181 -1.55 -7.02 8.98
CA GLU A 181 -0.49 -7.64 8.20
C GLU A 181 0.49 -6.65 7.57
N TRP A 182 0.02 -5.44 7.21
CA TRP A 182 0.86 -4.38 6.61
C TRP A 182 1.88 -3.83 7.59
N LEU A 183 1.43 -3.33 8.74
CA LEU A 183 2.31 -2.77 9.76
C LEU A 183 3.19 -3.86 10.39
N GLY A 184 2.67 -5.08 10.56
CA GLY A 184 3.46 -6.21 11.01
C GLY A 184 4.62 -6.57 10.08
N ALA A 185 4.41 -6.46 8.75
CA ALA A 185 5.48 -6.69 7.78
C ALA A 185 6.58 -5.62 7.85
N ILE A 186 6.20 -4.36 8.02
CA ILE A 186 7.15 -3.25 8.12
C ILE A 186 7.93 -3.32 9.45
N ASP A 187 7.25 -3.63 10.55
CA ASP A 187 7.94 -3.79 11.83
C ASP A 187 8.87 -5.00 11.85
N ALA A 188 8.49 -6.11 11.19
CA ALA A 188 9.40 -7.24 11.00
C ALA A 188 10.62 -6.86 10.17
N LEU A 189 10.47 -6.04 9.13
CA LEU A 189 11.60 -5.52 8.36
C LEU A 189 12.50 -4.65 9.23
N ARG A 190 11.93 -3.77 10.05
CA ARG A 190 12.67 -2.94 11.01
C ARG A 190 13.50 -3.82 11.96
N LEU A 191 12.87 -4.78 12.63
CA LEU A 191 13.55 -5.72 13.54
C LEU A 191 14.69 -6.48 12.83
N ALA A 192 14.46 -6.93 11.60
CA ALA A 192 15.46 -7.64 10.83
C ALA A 192 16.65 -6.74 10.45
N LEU A 193 16.40 -5.47 10.16
CA LEU A 193 17.43 -4.48 9.84
C LEU A 193 18.25 -4.07 11.07
N THR A 194 17.65 -4.04 12.27
CA THR A 194 18.35 -3.77 13.55
C THR A 194 19.05 -5.00 14.14
N GLY A 195 19.06 -6.13 13.43
CA GLY A 195 19.75 -7.35 13.85
C GLY A 195 18.92 -8.33 14.69
N ASP A 196 17.68 -7.99 15.03
CA ASP A 196 16.75 -8.85 15.80
C ASP A 196 16.03 -9.86 14.88
N GLY A 197 16.81 -10.70 14.18
CA GLY A 197 16.28 -11.63 13.18
C GLY A 197 15.28 -12.65 13.74
N GLU A 198 15.47 -13.14 14.97
CA GLU A 198 14.52 -14.07 15.60
C GLU A 198 13.18 -13.40 15.87
N ALA A 199 13.18 -12.20 16.46
CA ALA A 199 11.98 -11.41 16.72
C ALA A 199 11.27 -11.01 15.42
N ALA A 200 12.03 -10.70 14.35
CA ALA A 200 11.48 -10.45 13.03
C ALA A 200 10.75 -11.66 12.45
N LEU A 201 11.31 -12.87 12.57
CA LEU A 201 10.66 -14.11 12.12
C LEU A 201 9.40 -14.42 12.93
N GLU A 202 9.46 -14.24 14.25
CA GLU A 202 8.30 -14.38 15.13
C GLU A 202 7.19 -13.40 14.73
N ARG A 203 7.54 -12.13 14.47
CA ARG A 203 6.58 -11.11 14.05
C ARG A 203 5.90 -11.45 12.73
N LEU A 204 6.62 -12.09 11.81
CA LEU A 204 6.02 -12.54 10.56
C LEU A 204 5.01 -13.66 10.81
N GLY A 205 5.29 -14.58 11.73
CA GLY A 205 4.44 -15.74 11.99
C GLY A 205 4.17 -16.58 10.74
N ASP A 206 3.11 -17.39 10.78
CA ASP A 206 2.68 -18.19 9.62
C ASP A 206 2.21 -17.31 8.44
N GLU A 207 2.43 -17.79 7.22
CA GLU A 207 2.04 -17.05 6.01
C GLU A 207 0.51 -17.03 5.86
N PRO A 208 -0.14 -15.85 5.89
CA PRO A 208 -1.58 -15.75 5.69
C PRO A 208 -1.93 -16.20 4.28
N ARG A 209 -3.04 -16.93 4.13
CA ARG A 209 -3.47 -17.50 2.83
C ARG A 209 -3.73 -16.47 1.73
N LYS A 210 -3.96 -15.19 2.08
CA LYS A 210 -4.34 -14.14 1.12
C LYS A 210 -3.76 -12.78 1.50
N LEU A 211 -2.54 -12.51 1.05
CA LEU A 211 -1.91 -11.19 1.15
C LEU A 211 -2.08 -10.38 -0.13
N SER A 212 -2.05 -9.04 0.00
CA SER A 212 -1.83 -8.15 -1.15
C SER A 212 -0.39 -8.29 -1.65
N PHE A 213 -0.15 -7.92 -2.90
CA PHE A 213 1.19 -8.00 -3.51
C PHE A 213 2.23 -7.17 -2.74
N ALA A 214 1.87 -5.94 -2.34
CA ALA A 214 2.75 -5.06 -1.57
C ALA A 214 3.10 -5.64 -0.19
N ILE A 215 2.11 -6.18 0.54
CA ILE A 215 2.35 -6.83 1.84
C ILE A 215 3.23 -8.07 1.67
N LYS A 216 2.95 -8.89 0.64
CA LYS A 216 3.75 -10.08 0.34
C LYS A 216 5.21 -9.70 0.06
N HIS A 217 5.44 -8.66 -0.74
CA HIS A 217 6.77 -8.16 -1.03
C HIS A 217 7.52 -7.75 0.24
N GLN A 218 6.92 -6.90 1.08
CA GLN A 218 7.55 -6.42 2.31
C GLN A 218 7.81 -7.55 3.31
N ARG A 219 6.89 -8.52 3.42
CA ARG A 219 7.11 -9.71 4.26
C ARG A 219 8.26 -10.58 3.77
N GLN A 220 8.37 -10.80 2.46
CA GLN A 220 9.47 -11.57 1.89
C GLN A 220 10.81 -10.86 2.08
N LEU A 221 10.82 -9.52 1.96
CA LEU A 221 11.99 -8.70 2.25
C LEU A 221 12.42 -8.85 3.72
N ALA A 222 11.49 -8.63 4.65
CA ALA A 222 11.72 -8.82 6.08
C ALA A 222 12.23 -10.23 6.38
N ARG A 223 11.64 -11.26 5.77
CA ARG A 223 12.03 -12.66 5.95
C ARG A 223 13.45 -12.92 5.46
N ALA A 224 13.83 -12.39 4.29
CA ALA A 224 15.17 -12.55 3.76
C ALA A 224 16.22 -11.93 4.69
N HIS A 225 15.98 -10.71 5.19
CA HIS A 225 16.84 -10.06 6.16
C HIS A 225 16.92 -10.84 7.48
N ALA A 226 15.78 -11.28 8.00
CA ALA A 226 15.72 -11.98 9.27
C ALA A 226 16.45 -13.33 9.21
N LEU A 227 16.24 -14.12 8.15
CA LEU A 227 16.95 -15.37 7.88
C LEU A 227 18.47 -15.14 7.76
N ALA A 228 18.88 -14.08 7.08
CA ALA A 228 20.30 -13.75 6.96
C ALA A 228 20.91 -13.35 8.30
N GLY A 229 20.18 -12.58 9.12
CA GLY A 229 20.59 -12.15 10.46
C GLY A 229 20.81 -13.32 11.42
N VAL A 230 19.95 -14.34 11.37
CA VAL A 230 20.10 -15.58 12.18
C VAL A 230 21.04 -16.62 11.56
N GLY A 231 21.76 -16.27 10.49
CA GLY A 231 22.75 -17.16 9.84
C GLY A 231 22.18 -18.18 8.84
N ARG A 232 20.87 -18.20 8.60
CA ARG A 232 20.18 -19.09 7.62
C ARG A 232 20.28 -18.55 6.19
N ARG A 233 21.51 -18.42 5.69
CA ARG A 233 21.83 -17.71 4.44
C ARG A 233 21.29 -18.35 3.18
N ASP A 234 21.29 -19.68 3.11
CA ASP A 234 20.80 -20.39 1.92
C ASP A 234 19.30 -20.19 1.73
N GLU A 235 18.54 -20.22 2.83
CA GLU A 235 17.11 -19.90 2.80
C GLU A 235 16.86 -18.42 2.45
N ALA A 236 17.67 -17.50 2.98
CA ALA A 236 17.59 -16.10 2.60
C ALA A 236 17.82 -15.89 1.09
N ARG A 237 18.79 -16.60 0.50
CA ARG A 237 19.04 -16.60 -0.96
C ARG A 237 17.87 -17.15 -1.74
N GLU A 238 17.25 -18.24 -1.27
CA GLU A 238 16.08 -18.82 -1.92
C GLU A 238 14.90 -17.84 -1.94
N VAL A 239 14.67 -17.13 -0.83
CA VAL A 239 13.64 -16.08 -0.76
C VAL A 239 13.94 -14.98 -1.77
N LEU A 240 15.17 -14.44 -1.80
CA LEU A 240 15.55 -13.38 -2.76
C LEU A 240 15.42 -13.84 -4.22
N ARG A 241 15.86 -15.07 -4.55
CA ARG A 241 15.68 -15.65 -5.89
C ARG A 241 14.21 -15.90 -6.24
N ALA A 242 13.38 -16.25 -5.26
CA ALA A 242 11.94 -16.40 -5.47
C ALA A 242 11.28 -15.04 -5.74
N MET A 243 11.70 -13.99 -5.05
CA MET A 243 11.27 -12.61 -5.31
C MET A 243 11.67 -12.17 -6.72
N GLU A 244 12.90 -12.47 -7.14
CA GLU A 244 13.42 -12.15 -8.48
C GLU A 244 12.57 -12.80 -9.57
N ARG A 245 12.33 -14.11 -9.46
CA ARG A 245 11.49 -14.85 -10.41
C ARG A 245 10.05 -14.35 -10.47
N GLN A 246 9.54 -13.77 -9.38
CA GLN A 246 8.17 -13.24 -9.31
C GLN A 246 8.08 -11.80 -9.85
N GLY A 247 9.17 -11.19 -10.29
CA GLY A 247 9.18 -9.78 -10.71
C GLY A 247 8.90 -8.82 -9.55
N LEU A 248 9.02 -9.28 -8.31
CA LEU A 248 8.82 -8.49 -7.09
C LEU A 248 10.04 -7.58 -6.82
N VAL A 249 11.05 -7.59 -7.68
CA VAL A 249 12.43 -7.28 -7.31
C VAL A 249 12.89 -5.87 -7.62
N GLU A 250 12.14 -5.07 -8.40
CA GLU A 250 12.62 -3.74 -8.81
C GLU A 250 12.94 -2.82 -7.61
N ALA A 251 12.36 -3.02 -6.42
CA ALA A 251 12.70 -2.28 -5.20
C ALA A 251 13.67 -3.02 -4.24
N ALA A 252 13.63 -4.36 -4.19
CA ALA A 252 14.45 -5.17 -3.26
C ALA A 252 15.91 -5.37 -3.76
N LEU A 253 16.13 -5.33 -5.07
CA LEU A 253 17.46 -5.32 -5.69
C LEU A 253 17.77 -3.99 -6.37
N ALA A 254 16.98 -2.93 -6.10
CA ALA A 254 17.29 -1.58 -6.52
C ALA A 254 18.70 -1.21 -6.04
N PRO A 255 19.43 -0.28 -6.67
CA PRO A 255 20.74 0.15 -6.19
C PRO A 255 20.73 0.80 -4.79
N GLU A 256 19.55 1.21 -4.29
CA GLU A 256 19.40 2.10 -3.12
C GLU A 256 18.33 1.60 -2.12
N GLY A 257 17.99 0.31 -2.14
CA GLY A 257 17.04 -0.31 -1.20
C GLY A 257 17.71 -0.86 0.08
N PRO A 258 16.93 -1.13 1.15
CA PRO A 258 17.43 -1.68 2.41
C PRO A 258 18.00 -3.08 2.22
N ALA A 259 17.53 -3.81 1.21
CA ALA A 259 18.04 -5.12 0.84
C ALA A 259 19.19 -5.10 -0.15
N THR A 260 19.57 -3.95 -0.70
CA THR A 260 20.66 -3.89 -1.69
C THR A 260 21.98 -4.39 -1.14
N PRO A 261 22.42 -3.98 0.08
CA PRO A 261 23.65 -4.50 0.65
C PRO A 261 23.56 -6.01 0.92
N LEU A 262 22.41 -6.47 1.43
CA LEU A 262 22.16 -7.89 1.69
C LEU A 262 22.23 -8.71 0.39
N ALA A 263 21.54 -8.26 -0.65
CA ALA A 263 21.49 -8.96 -1.91
C ALA A 263 22.84 -8.95 -2.64
N ALA A 264 23.57 -7.83 -2.61
CA ALA A 264 24.93 -7.76 -3.15
C ALA A 264 25.85 -8.81 -2.49
N GLN A 265 25.68 -9.06 -1.19
CA GLN A 265 26.46 -10.05 -0.44
C GLN A 265 25.96 -11.48 -0.59
N LEU A 266 24.65 -11.70 -0.73
CA LEU A 266 24.09 -13.05 -0.82
C LEU A 266 24.01 -13.61 -2.24
N VAL A 267 23.82 -12.74 -3.24
CA VAL A 267 23.59 -13.11 -4.65
C VAL A 267 24.80 -12.77 -5.53
N GLY A 268 25.61 -11.78 -5.16
CA GLY A 268 26.79 -11.36 -5.93
C GLY A 268 27.95 -12.37 -5.93
N PRO A 269 28.86 -12.30 -6.92
CA PRO A 269 29.97 -13.25 -7.10
C PRO A 269 31.02 -13.23 -5.98
N ASN A 270 31.09 -12.15 -5.19
CA ASN A 270 32.05 -11.95 -4.09
C ASN A 270 31.40 -12.11 -2.71
N GLY A 271 30.42 -13.01 -2.56
CA GLY A 271 29.58 -13.08 -1.36
C GLY A 271 30.36 -13.27 -0.06
N GLY A 272 30.59 -12.17 0.66
CA GLY A 272 31.16 -12.14 2.00
C GLY A 272 30.10 -12.32 3.09
N PRO A 273 30.49 -12.37 4.38
CA PRO A 273 29.55 -12.53 5.48
C PRO A 273 28.66 -11.28 5.64
N PHE A 274 27.34 -11.44 5.49
CA PHE A 274 26.39 -10.42 5.93
C PHE A 274 26.41 -10.27 7.44
N ARG A 275 26.57 -9.02 7.86
CA ARG A 275 26.35 -8.52 9.21
C ARG A 275 25.29 -7.44 9.05
N ALA A 276 24.17 -7.58 9.76
CA ALA A 276 23.23 -6.48 9.89
C ALA A 276 24.00 -5.26 10.46
N PRO A 277 23.75 -4.05 9.96
CA PRO A 277 24.24 -2.85 10.64
C PRO A 277 23.66 -2.86 12.05
N GLY A 278 24.55 -2.90 13.04
CA GLY A 278 24.19 -2.78 14.46
C GLY A 278 24.03 -1.33 14.86
#